data_AF-A0AAD4ZM30-F1
#
_entry.id   AF-A0AAD4ZM30-F1
#
_cell.length_a   1.000
_cell.length_b   1.000
_cell.length_c   1.000
_cell.angle_alpha   90.00
_cell.angle_beta   90.00
_cell.angle_gamma   90.00
#
_symmetry.space_group_name_H-M   'P 1'
#
loop_
_entity.id
_entity.type
_entity.pdbx_description
1 polymer ?
#
loop_
_entity_poly.entity_id
_entity_poly.type
_entity_poly.pdbx_seq_one_letter_code
_entity_poly.pdbx_strand_id
1 'polypeptide(L)'
;MYNSHTGKQSSRKSPIWKNLQGTPKQPTNVECGYLVMRFMRDIIHDPGLAFEKKYDRKNEPAVYTQGHIDEVRLEWAEFMNKQLHKNK
;
A
#
# COMPACT_ATOMS: atom_id res chain seq x y z
N MET A 1 -3.96 19.78 -9.66
CA MET A 1 -4.53 19.99 -11.01
C MET A 1 -4.77 18.63 -11.64
N TYR A 2 -6.03 18.31 -11.90
CA TYR A 2 -6.49 17.02 -12.43
C TYR A 2 -6.32 17.03 -13.95
N ASN A 3 -5.38 16.22 -14.47
CA ASN A 3 -4.98 16.18 -15.88
C ASN A 3 -6.00 15.45 -16.77
N SER A 4 -7.24 15.93 -16.83
CA SER A 4 -8.31 15.29 -17.63
C SER A 4 -8.73 16.07 -18.88
N HIS A 5 -8.15 17.24 -19.15
CA HIS A 5 -8.67 18.14 -20.20
C HIS A 5 -7.63 18.48 -21.27
N THR A 6 -6.98 17.48 -21.86
CA THR A 6 -6.39 17.64 -23.20
C THR A 6 -6.82 16.46 -24.06
N GLY A 7 -7.58 16.75 -25.12
CA GLY A 7 -8.18 15.80 -26.05
C GLY A 7 -7.16 15.05 -26.89
N LYS A 8 -6.35 14.20 -26.26
CA LYS A 8 -5.66 13.10 -26.91
C LYS A 8 -6.40 11.83 -26.52
N GLN A 9 -7.35 11.40 -27.36
CA GLN A 9 -7.71 9.99 -27.47
C GLN A 9 -6.46 9.20 -27.91
N SER A 10 -5.50 9.04 -27.01
CA SER A 10 -4.54 7.97 -27.10
C SER A 10 -5.31 6.71 -26.76
N SER A 11 -5.06 5.63 -27.51
CA SER A 11 -5.61 4.27 -27.38
C SER A 11 -5.33 3.59 -26.02
N ARG A 12 -5.36 4.34 -24.91
CA ARG A 12 -5.16 3.85 -23.56
C ARG A 12 -6.36 2.98 -23.22
N LYS A 13 -6.12 1.67 -23.22
CA LYS A 13 -7.02 0.68 -22.64
C LYS A 13 -7.48 1.20 -21.28
N SER A 14 -8.77 1.08 -21.01
CA SER A 14 -9.32 1.44 -19.71
C SER A 14 -8.60 0.65 -18.61
N PRO A 15 -8.35 1.26 -17.44
CA PRO A 15 -7.73 0.55 -16.33
C PRO A 15 -8.57 -0.68 -15.96
N ILE A 16 -7.89 -1.80 -15.75
CA ILE A 16 -8.52 -3.05 -15.32
C ILE A 16 -8.62 -3.01 -13.80
N TRP A 17 -9.85 -3.10 -13.29
CA TRP A 17 -10.11 -3.21 -11.86
C TRP A 17 -10.04 -4.68 -11.44
N LYS A 18 -9.11 -5.03 -10.55
CA LYS A 18 -9.00 -6.38 -9.97
C LYS A 18 -9.17 -6.30 -8.46
N ASN A 19 -10.00 -7.18 -7.93
CA ASN A 19 -10.26 -7.27 -6.49
C ASN A 19 -9.43 -8.40 -5.87
N LEU A 20 -8.41 -8.04 -5.10
CA LEU A 20 -7.47 -8.98 -4.46
C LEU A 20 -7.99 -9.41 -3.08
N GLN A 21 -8.83 -10.44 -3.06
CA GLN A 21 -9.55 -10.90 -1.86
C GLN A 21 -8.66 -11.52 -0.77
N GLY A 22 -7.42 -11.90 -1.10
CA GLY A 22 -6.42 -12.39 -0.15
C GLY A 22 -5.61 -11.29 0.54
N THR A 23 -5.91 -10.02 0.27
CA THR A 23 -5.26 -8.87 0.94
C THR A 23 -5.52 -8.91 2.45
N PRO A 24 -4.51 -8.59 3.28
CA PRO A 24 -4.68 -8.61 4.74
C PRO A 24 -5.84 -7.76 5.22
N LYS A 25 -6.72 -8.40 6.00
CA LYS A 25 -7.86 -7.73 6.62
C LYS A 25 -7.40 -7.04 7.89
N GLN A 26 -7.93 -5.85 8.11
CA GLN A 26 -7.71 -5.12 9.34
C GLN A 26 -8.42 -5.82 10.51
N PRO A 27 -7.72 -6.07 11.63
CA PRO A 27 -8.33 -6.72 12.79
C PRO A 27 -9.20 -5.77 13.62
N THR A 28 -8.86 -4.48 13.64
CA THR A 28 -9.53 -3.43 14.44
C THR A 28 -10.07 -2.32 13.53
N ASN A 29 -10.60 -1.22 14.07
CA ASN A 29 -11.05 -0.05 13.29
C ASN A 29 -10.07 1.14 13.31
N VAL A 30 -8.95 1.06 14.02
CA VAL A 30 -8.04 2.21 14.24
C VAL A 30 -6.71 2.14 13.48
N GLU A 31 -6.36 0.99 12.89
CA GLU A 31 -5.03 0.76 12.31
C GLU A 31 -4.99 0.82 10.78
N CYS A 32 -6.06 1.27 10.14
CA CYS A 32 -6.24 1.26 8.69
C CYS A 32 -5.07 1.91 7.94
N GLY A 33 -4.62 3.07 8.43
CA GLY A 33 -3.50 3.80 7.83
C GLY A 33 -2.21 2.98 7.82
N TYR A 34 -1.92 2.25 8.91
CA TYR A 34 -0.71 1.43 8.97
C TYR A 34 -0.76 0.21 8.07
N LEU A 35 -1.93 -0.42 7.93
CA LEU A 35 -2.11 -1.52 6.98
C LEU A 35 -1.94 -1.03 5.54
N VAL A 36 -2.48 0.13 5.19
CA VAL A 36 -2.28 0.74 3.86
C VAL A 36 -0.80 1.02 3.63
N MET A 37 -0.10 1.61 4.59
CA MET A 37 1.33 1.89 4.45
C MET A 37 2.17 0.60 4.29
N ARG A 38 1.86 -0.45 5.07
CA ARG A 38 2.50 -1.77 4.91
C ARG A 38 2.21 -2.39 3.55
N PHE A 39 0.97 -2.29 3.07
CA PHE A 39 0.58 -2.80 1.76
C PHE A 39 1.30 -2.06 0.62
N MET A 40 1.40 -0.72 0.70
CA MET A 40 2.17 0.08 -0.25
C MET A 40 3.66 -0.27 -0.22
N ARG A 41 4.22 -0.54 0.96
CA ARG A 41 5.60 -1.04 1.10
C ARG A 41 5.78 -2.36 0.36
N ASP A 42 4.87 -3.33 0.50
CA ASP A 42 4.95 -4.61 -0.21
C ASP A 42 4.94 -4.42 -1.73
N ILE A 43 4.11 -3.52 -2.26
CA ILE A 43 4.06 -3.21 -3.70
C ILE A 43 5.40 -2.64 -4.19
N ILE A 44 5.97 -1.68 -3.46
CA ILE A 44 7.23 -1.02 -3.84
C ILE A 44 8.41 -2.00 -3.81
N HIS A 45 8.42 -2.93 -2.85
CA HIS A 45 9.47 -3.93 -2.69
C HIS A 45 9.30 -5.15 -3.61
N ASP A 46 8.21 -5.21 -4.38
CA ASP A 46 7.96 -6.27 -5.36
C ASP A 46 7.97 -5.73 -6.80
N PRO A 47 9.17 -5.52 -7.37
CA PRO A 47 9.31 -4.99 -8.73
C PRO A 47 8.74 -5.94 -9.80
N GLY A 48 8.55 -7.22 -9.46
CA GLY A 48 7.97 -8.23 -10.35
C GLY A 48 6.44 -8.22 -10.38
N LEU A 49 5.79 -7.39 -9.57
CA LEU A 49 4.33 -7.37 -9.38
C LEU A 49 3.76 -8.76 -9.01
N ALA A 50 4.57 -9.61 -8.37
CA ALA A 50 4.16 -10.95 -7.93
C ALA A 50 3.11 -10.91 -6.81
N PHE A 51 2.94 -9.75 -6.16
CA PHE A 51 1.98 -9.48 -5.09
C PHE A 51 0.55 -9.70 -5.56
N GLU A 52 0.27 -9.48 -6.85
CA GLU A 52 -1.04 -9.76 -7.43
C GLU A 52 -1.41 -11.23 -7.21
N LYS A 53 -0.50 -12.15 -7.52
CA LYS A 53 -0.70 -13.60 -7.33
C LYS A 53 -0.77 -13.98 -5.85
N LYS A 54 0.03 -13.30 -5.02
CA LYS A 54 0.04 -13.50 -3.56
C LYS A 54 -1.34 -13.20 -2.95
N TYR A 55 -1.97 -12.10 -3.36
CA TYR A 55 -3.24 -11.63 -2.80
C TYR A 55 -4.48 -12.02 -3.61
N ASP A 56 -4.34 -12.79 -4.70
CA ASP A 56 -5.47 -13.33 -5.47
C ASP A 56 -6.22 -14.45 -4.72
N ARG A 57 -5.55 -15.10 -3.76
CA ARG A 57 -6.06 -16.31 -3.09
C ARG A 57 -7.04 -15.96 -1.97
N LYS A 58 -8.32 -16.26 -2.19
CA LYS A 58 -9.40 -15.98 -1.23
C LYS A 58 -9.36 -16.83 0.05
N ASN A 59 -8.84 -18.06 -0.03
CA ASN A 59 -8.91 -19.03 1.08
C ASN A 59 -7.73 -18.93 2.07
N GLU A 60 -6.67 -18.22 1.71
CA GLU A 60 -5.48 -18.01 2.54
C GLU A 60 -5.14 -16.52 2.56
N PRO A 61 -5.96 -15.69 3.22
CA PRO A 61 -5.68 -14.27 3.32
C PRO A 61 -4.35 -14.10 4.05
N ALA A 62 -3.47 -13.28 3.47
CA ALA A 62 -2.25 -12.91 4.16
C ALA A 62 -2.60 -12.18 5.46
N VAL A 63 -1.79 -12.36 6.49
CA VAL A 63 -1.98 -11.71 7.79
C VAL A 63 -0.80 -10.81 8.06
N TYR A 64 -1.07 -9.54 8.35
CA TYR A 64 -0.05 -8.67 8.92
C TYR A 64 -0.04 -8.88 10.43
N THR A 65 1.10 -9.37 10.93
CA THR A 65 1.36 -9.43 12.36
C THR A 65 1.61 -8.02 12.90
N GLN A 66 1.56 -7.87 14.22
CA GLN A 66 1.90 -6.60 14.86
C GLN A 66 3.33 -6.15 14.51
N GLY A 67 4.28 -7.09 14.38
CA GLY A 67 5.65 -6.79 13.96
C GLY A 67 5.74 -6.12 12.59
N HIS A 68 4.98 -6.61 11.59
CA HIS A 68 4.92 -5.99 10.26
C HIS A 68 4.39 -4.56 10.30
N ILE A 69 3.47 -4.27 11.22
CA ILE A 69 2.90 -2.94 11.44
C ILE A 69 3.90 -2.04 12.18
N ASP A 70 4.59 -2.58 13.18
CA ASP A 70 5.56 -1.85 13.99
C ASP A 70 6.79 -1.43 13.19
N GLU A 71 7.24 -2.24 12.22
CA GLU A 71 8.28 -1.85 11.26
C GLU A 71 7.96 -0.52 10.56
N VAL A 72 6.72 -0.36 10.12
CA VAL A 72 6.27 0.84 9.41
C VAL A 72 6.10 2.00 10.40
N ARG A 73 5.56 1.73 11.60
CA ARG A 73 5.40 2.73 12.67
C ARG A 73 6.74 3.34 13.07
N LEU A 74 7.73 2.50 13.33
CA LEU A 74 9.06 2.91 13.78
C LEU A 74 9.78 3.71 12.71
N GLU A 75 9.79 3.22 11.46
CA GLU A 75 10.42 3.96 10.36
C GLU A 75 9.77 5.33 10.13
N TRP A 76 8.44 5.41 10.20
CA TRP A 76 7.72 6.67 10.08
C TRP A 76 8.03 7.62 11.24
N ALA A 77 8.04 7.12 12.48
CA ALA A 77 8.38 7.90 13.65
C ALA A 77 9.81 8.46 13.58
N GLU A 78 10.78 7.63 13.17
CA GLU A 78 12.16 8.06 12.96
C GLU A 78 12.27 9.12 11.87
N PHE A 79 11.57 8.93 10.74
CA PHE A 79 11.54 9.90 9.66
C PHE A 79 11.02 11.25 10.16
N MET A 80 9.86 11.26 10.83
CA MET A 80 9.26 12.48 11.38
C MET A 80 10.15 13.15 12.40
N ASN A 81 10.78 12.37 13.29
CA ASN A 81 11.73 12.89 14.26
C ASN A 81 12.91 13.61 13.57
N LYS A 82 13.51 12.97 12.54
CA LYS A 82 14.57 13.57 11.73
C LYS A 82 14.12 14.88 11.05
N GLN A 83 12.89 14.94 10.53
CA GLN A 83 12.35 16.16 9.93
C GLN A 83 12.16 17.29 10.94
N LEU A 84 11.65 16.98 12.14
CA LEU A 84 11.45 17.96 13.21
C LEU A 84 12.77 18.58 13.68
N HIS A 85 13.83 17.77 13.76
CA HIS A 85 15.16 18.26 14.15
C HIS A 85 15.88 19.03 13.03
N LYS A 86 15.56 18.78 11.75
CA LYS A 86 16.09 19.55 10.62
C LYS A 86 15.45 20.92 10.46
N ASN A 87 14.24 21.10 10.98
CA ASN A 87 13.45 22.33 10.87
C ASN A 87 13.58 23.24 12.11
N LYS A 88 14.55 22.97 12.99
CA LYS A 88 14.95 23.82 14.13
C LYS A 88 16.32 24.41 13.84
#